data_AF-A0A354P5T1-F1
#
_entry.id   AF-A0A354P5T1-F1
#
_cell.length_a   1.000
_cell.length_b   1.000
_cell.length_c   1.000
_cell.angle_alpha   90.00
_cell.angle_beta   90.00
_cell.angle_gamma   90.00
#
_symmetry.space_group_name_H-M   'P 1'
#
loop_
_entity.id
_entity.type
_entity.pdbx_description
1 polymer ?
#
loop_
_entity_poly.entity_id
_entity_poly.type
_entity_poly.pdbx_seq_one_letter_code
_entity_poly.pdbx_strand_id
1 'polypeptide(L)'
;MAVSFSKNLVGKTIVKFDCPKCKVRMRAPLTDAGRDDNCPECGLLLKIPGEEQLSAEQESQRKAEEVRKAAIAERELQRERKSVETKPDPTPPLALIESERLGDSLDPTEWLEGAANLSEEDFKESLPPAYPQRPQPTNQPAGSINPRNPRKSKQWWHDTIRIEPIHTARYPALIAYRNILVMCWWLMSALVFISAVTVPIGLIYTAVQKSRFLNEPIDEQLAKLQSPIIQTALDSAIKNQGMPLGVARQIVLFTRLEFPEFPNPLQLIDLSEPTTPADTSNFASKWQEWSQTEVAEANARRISSSTFVPSASVSSLLFLLGMAFFYVFISIMMLIGPECIKLAIDIEQAVRER
;
A
#
# COMPACT_ATOMS: atom_id res chain seq x y z
N MET A 1 25.53 15.01 37.66
CA MET A 1 25.80 14.45 36.32
C MET A 1 25.01 15.30 35.33
N ALA A 2 25.65 15.84 34.29
CA ALA A 2 24.91 16.61 33.29
C ALA A 2 24.13 15.62 32.40
N VAL A 3 22.80 15.72 32.41
CA VAL A 3 21.92 14.92 31.57
C VAL A 3 21.37 15.81 30.48
N SER A 4 21.49 15.38 29.22
CA SER A 4 20.96 16.11 28.07
C SER A 4 20.09 15.21 27.20
N PHE A 5 19.01 15.77 26.66
CA PHE A 5 18.03 15.06 25.85
C PHE A 5 18.14 15.53 24.41
N SER A 6 18.15 14.60 23.46
CA SER A 6 18.15 14.93 22.02
C SER A 6 17.34 13.92 21.23
N LYS A 7 16.65 14.36 20.19
CA LYS A 7 15.94 13.46 19.27
C LYS A 7 16.89 12.94 18.20
N ASN A 8 16.75 11.66 17.81
CA ASN A 8 17.47 11.10 16.66
C ASN A 8 16.74 11.40 15.34
N LEU A 9 17.33 10.98 14.21
CA LEU A 9 16.72 11.11 12.87
C LEU A 9 15.38 10.39 12.73
N VAL A 10 15.08 9.42 13.61
CA VAL A 10 13.83 8.67 13.67
C VAL A 10 12.81 9.33 14.63
N GLY A 11 13.15 10.48 15.22
CA GLY A 11 12.30 11.21 16.16
C GLY A 11 12.24 10.63 17.57
N LYS A 12 12.98 9.55 17.88
CA LYS A 12 13.03 8.95 19.23
C LYS A 12 13.94 9.78 20.15
N THR A 13 13.50 10.02 21.39
CA THR A 13 14.25 10.75 22.42
C THR A 13 15.41 9.89 22.95
N ILE A 14 16.63 10.41 22.89
CA ILE A 14 17.86 9.80 23.42
C ILE A 14 18.36 10.63 24.59
N VAL A 15 18.69 9.95 25.69
CA VAL A 15 19.33 10.52 26.88
C VAL A 15 20.84 10.39 26.74
N LYS A 16 21.56 11.49 26.91
CA LYS A 16 23.03 11.51 26.97
C LYS A 16 23.46 11.88 28.38
N PHE A 17 24.30 11.04 28.97
CA PHE A 17 24.81 11.21 30.32
C PHE A 17 26.26 10.72 30.39
N ASP A 18 27.03 11.21 31.36
CA ASP A 18 28.44 10.84 31.52
C ASP A 18 28.58 9.83 32.68
N CYS A 19 29.36 8.75 32.47
CA CYS A 19 29.59 7.74 33.50
C CYS A 19 30.30 8.34 34.73
N PRO A 20 29.86 8.07 35.98
CA PRO A 20 30.47 8.65 37.18
C PRO A 20 31.91 8.21 37.43
N LYS A 21 32.32 7.03 36.94
CA LYS A 21 33.66 6.46 37.17
C LYS A 21 34.68 6.91 36.13
N CYS A 22 34.40 6.69 34.84
CA CYS A 22 35.33 6.97 33.74
C CYS A 22 35.01 8.25 32.94
N LYS A 23 33.91 8.94 33.22
CA LYS A 23 33.44 10.16 32.51
C LYS A 23 33.18 9.97 31.01
N VAL A 24 33.09 8.72 30.54
CA VAL A 24 32.72 8.41 29.16
C VAL A 24 31.26 8.78 28.93
N ARG A 25 31.00 9.49 27.84
CA ARG A 25 29.65 9.93 27.46
C ARG A 25 28.87 8.78 26.84
N MET A 26 27.83 8.34 27.54
CA MET A 26 26.92 7.28 27.11
C MET A 26 25.66 7.86 26.49
N ARG A 27 25.01 7.05 25.65
CA ARG A 27 23.75 7.38 24.99
C ARG A 27 22.80 6.19 25.15
N ALA A 28 21.63 6.42 25.72
CA ALA A 28 20.59 5.41 25.87
C ALA A 28 19.24 5.96 25.38
N PRO A 29 18.36 5.12 24.82
CA PRO A 29 17.00 5.56 24.49
C PRO A 29 16.22 5.86 25.79
N LEU A 30 15.30 6.83 25.74
CA LEU A 30 14.49 7.20 26.92
C LEU A 30 13.64 6.02 27.45
N THR A 31 13.31 5.04 26.61
CA THR A 31 12.59 3.81 26.99
C THR A 31 13.36 2.93 27.97
N ASP A 32 14.67 3.09 28.08
CA ASP A 32 15.51 2.38 29.03
C ASP A 32 15.82 3.21 30.29
N ALA A 33 15.22 4.40 30.41
CA ALA A 33 15.38 5.21 31.62
C ALA A 33 14.86 4.44 32.86
N GLY A 34 15.65 4.46 33.93
CA GLY A 34 15.39 3.69 35.15
C GLY A 34 15.87 2.23 35.10
N ARG A 35 16.35 1.73 33.96
CA ARG A 35 16.99 0.40 33.89
C ARG A 35 18.47 0.49 34.24
N ASP A 36 19.01 -0.64 34.69
CA ASP A 36 20.44 -0.81 34.93
C ASP A 36 21.16 -1.15 33.62
N ASP A 37 22.24 -0.43 33.32
CA ASP A 37 23.08 -0.65 32.15
C ASP A 37 24.56 -0.64 32.55
N ASN A 38 25.40 -1.33 31.78
CA ASN A 38 26.84 -1.45 32.05
C ASN A 38 27.63 -0.45 31.22
N CYS A 39 28.50 0.31 31.87
CA CYS A 39 29.43 1.17 31.14
C CYS A 39 30.42 0.32 30.31
N PRO A 40 30.53 0.52 28.99
CA PRO A 40 31.36 -0.31 28.12
C PRO A 40 32.87 -0.20 28.42
N GLU A 41 33.30 0.91 29.01
CA GLU A 41 34.72 1.18 29.26
C GLU A 41 35.19 0.70 30.64
N CYS A 42 34.32 0.76 31.66
CA CYS A 42 34.71 0.47 33.05
C CYS A 42 33.91 -0.65 33.73
N GLY A 43 32.89 -1.19 33.06
CA GLY A 43 32.01 -2.26 33.55
C GLY A 43 31.14 -1.89 34.74
N LEU A 44 31.05 -0.61 35.11
CA LEU A 44 30.19 -0.17 36.21
C LEU A 44 28.72 -0.33 35.81
N LEU A 45 27.95 -1.07 36.61
CA LEU A 45 26.49 -1.12 36.53
C LEU A 45 25.91 0.20 37.06
N LEU A 46 25.13 0.91 36.24
CA LEU A 46 24.58 2.22 36.55
C LEU A 46 23.11 2.31 36.12
N LYS A 47 22.28 2.97 36.92
CA LYS A 47 20.88 3.24 36.59
C LYS A 47 20.80 4.40 35.59
N ILE A 48 20.17 4.21 34.44
CA ILE A 48 20.02 5.25 33.41
C ILE A 48 19.11 6.37 33.95
N PRO A 49 19.55 7.64 33.97
CA PRO A 49 18.72 8.76 34.43
C PRO A 49 17.59 9.08 33.43
N GLY A 50 16.47 9.64 33.91
CA GLY A 50 15.35 10.08 33.06
C GLY A 50 14.01 9.39 33.30
N GLU A 51 13.87 8.65 34.41
CA GLU A 51 12.64 7.92 34.78
C GLU A 51 11.42 8.85 34.89
N GLU A 52 11.59 10.04 35.48
CA GLU A 52 10.54 11.05 35.57
C GLU A 52 10.06 11.53 34.19
N GLN A 53 10.99 11.74 33.25
CA GLN A 53 10.63 12.20 31.90
C GLN A 53 9.98 11.11 31.06
N LEU A 54 10.38 9.85 31.25
CA LEU A 54 9.68 8.72 30.65
C LEU A 54 8.23 8.66 31.12
N SER A 55 8.00 8.85 32.43
CA SER A 55 6.64 8.86 32.99
C SER A 55 5.81 10.04 32.46
N ALA A 56 6.40 11.23 32.34
CA ALA A 56 5.74 12.41 31.77
C ALA A 56 5.42 12.23 30.26
N GLU A 57 6.33 11.63 29.49
CA GLU A 57 6.09 11.36 28.07
C GLU A 57 4.98 10.32 27.88
N GLN A 58 4.96 9.25 28.69
CA GLN A 58 3.88 8.25 28.67
C GLN A 58 2.52 8.85 29.06
N GLU A 59 2.48 9.72 30.06
CA GLU A 59 1.25 10.41 30.43
C GLU A 59 0.76 11.34 29.31
N SER A 60 1.68 12.06 28.65
CA SER A 60 1.35 12.90 27.50
C SER A 60 0.80 12.09 26.32
N GLN A 61 1.35 10.89 26.07
CA GLN A 61 0.88 9.99 25.02
C GLN A 61 -0.50 9.44 25.35
N ARG A 62 -0.76 9.03 26.60
CA ARG A 62 -2.09 8.57 27.04
C ARG A 62 -3.14 9.66 26.89
N LYS A 63 -2.83 10.89 27.31
CA LYS A 63 -3.72 12.05 27.15
C LYS A 63 -3.98 12.35 25.68
N ALA A 64 -2.96 12.31 24.82
CA ALA A 64 -3.13 12.53 23.38
C ALA A 64 -3.99 11.45 22.71
N GLU A 65 -3.84 10.19 23.11
CA GLU A 65 -4.67 9.08 22.60
C GLU A 65 -6.13 9.20 23.07
N GLU A 66 -6.35 9.58 24.32
CA GLU A 66 -7.69 9.81 24.87
C GLU A 66 -8.40 10.96 24.13
N VAL A 67 -7.70 12.08 23.91
CA VAL A 67 -8.22 13.20 23.10
C VAL A 67 -8.55 12.75 21.67
N ARG A 68 -7.69 11.92 21.06
CA ARG A 68 -7.95 11.39 19.70
C ARG A 68 -9.18 10.49 19.67
N LYS A 69 -9.35 9.60 20.64
CA LYS A 69 -10.53 8.72 20.76
C LYS A 69 -11.81 9.53 21.00
N ALA A 70 -11.76 10.51 21.89
CA ALA A 70 -12.88 11.43 22.14
C ALA A 70 -13.25 12.22 20.88
N ALA A 71 -12.28 12.72 20.12
CA ALA A 71 -12.53 13.42 18.87
C ALA A 71 -13.15 12.54 17.78
N ILE A 72 -12.82 11.24 17.74
CA ILE A 72 -13.44 10.27 16.81
C ILE A 72 -14.87 9.99 17.23
N ALA A 73 -15.12 9.67 18.52
CA ALA A 73 -16.45 9.40 19.05
C ALA A 73 -17.40 10.61 18.86
N GLU A 74 -16.91 11.83 19.10
CA GLU A 74 -17.68 13.05 18.87
C GLU A 74 -18.06 13.23 17.40
N ARG A 75 -17.15 12.92 16.46
CA ARG A 75 -17.45 12.96 15.02
C ARG A 75 -18.47 11.91 14.62
N GLU A 76 -18.46 10.73 15.23
CA GLU A 76 -19.46 9.69 14.97
C GLU A 76 -20.85 10.11 15.47
N LEU A 77 -20.94 10.64 16.68
CA LEU A 77 -22.19 11.14 17.24
C LEU A 77 -22.76 12.31 16.42
N GLN A 78 -21.91 13.19 15.91
CA GLN A 78 -22.32 14.25 14.99
C GLN A 78 -22.84 13.71 13.64
N ARG A 79 -22.29 12.60 13.13
CA ARG A 79 -22.79 11.96 11.91
C ARG A 79 -24.16 11.33 12.14
N GLU A 80 -24.37 10.69 13.28
CA GLU A 80 -25.67 10.13 13.66
C GLU A 80 -26.74 11.21 13.86
N ARG A 81 -26.40 12.33 14.50
CA ARG A 81 -27.34 13.46 14.63
C ARG A 81 -27.77 14.00 13.27
N LYS A 82 -26.83 14.15 12.34
CA LYS A 82 -27.11 14.63 10.98
C LYS A 82 -27.95 13.66 10.17
N SER A 83 -27.82 12.34 10.36
CA SER A 83 -28.63 11.36 9.63
C SER A 83 -30.07 11.27 10.13
N VAL A 84 -30.33 11.59 11.40
CA VAL A 84 -31.70 11.71 11.92
C VAL A 84 -32.39 12.97 11.40
N GLU A 85 -31.67 14.09 11.33
CA GLU A 85 -32.24 15.38 10.90
C GLU A 85 -32.53 15.44 9.38
N THR A 86 -31.74 14.74 8.55
CA THR A 86 -32.00 14.68 7.09
C THR A 86 -32.98 13.59 6.67
N LYS A 87 -33.66 12.90 7.60
CA LYS A 87 -34.77 12.02 7.20
C LYS A 87 -35.92 12.95 6.75
N PRO A 88 -36.17 13.08 5.43
CA PRO A 88 -37.22 13.97 4.96
C PRO A 88 -38.52 13.53 5.61
N ASP A 89 -39.26 14.50 6.15
CA ASP A 89 -40.60 14.32 6.67
C ASP A 89 -41.36 13.45 5.65
N PRO A 90 -41.92 12.28 6.04
CA PRO A 90 -42.65 11.44 5.10
C PRO A 90 -43.69 12.30 4.43
N THR A 91 -43.44 12.62 3.16
CA THR A 91 -44.27 13.49 2.35
C THR A 91 -45.72 13.09 2.60
N PRO A 92 -46.59 14.00 3.08
CA PRO A 92 -48.00 13.72 3.18
C PRO A 92 -48.44 13.16 1.82
N PRO A 93 -49.28 12.11 1.77
CA PRO A 93 -49.65 11.49 0.50
C PRO A 93 -50.30 12.55 -0.38
N LEU A 94 -49.53 13.13 -1.30
CA LEU A 94 -50.02 14.13 -2.23
C LEU A 94 -50.80 13.38 -3.30
N ALA A 95 -52.12 13.51 -3.18
CA ALA A 95 -53.02 13.43 -4.30
C ALA A 95 -52.41 14.19 -5.50
N LEU A 96 -52.14 13.42 -6.56
CA LEU A 96 -52.65 13.71 -7.90
C LEU A 96 -52.56 15.19 -8.31
N ILE A 97 -51.36 15.66 -8.65
CA ILE A 97 -51.19 16.85 -9.48
C ILE A 97 -50.20 16.51 -10.59
N GLU A 98 -50.82 16.17 -11.73
CA GLU A 98 -50.64 16.80 -13.03
C GLU A 98 -49.21 17.09 -13.52
N SER A 99 -48.91 16.41 -14.62
CA SER A 99 -47.80 16.60 -15.52
C SER A 99 -47.75 18.00 -16.11
N GLU A 100 -46.71 18.78 -15.78
CA GLU A 100 -46.26 19.87 -16.66
C GLU A 100 -44.74 19.86 -16.86
N ARG A 101 -44.41 19.78 -18.15
CA ARG A 101 -43.15 20.04 -18.84
C ARG A 101 -42.36 21.23 -18.28
N LEU A 102 -41.02 21.07 -18.25
CA LEU A 102 -39.96 21.91 -18.84
C LEU A 102 -38.66 21.41 -18.16
N GLY A 103 -37.72 20.77 -18.84
CA GLY A 103 -36.91 21.41 -19.87
C GLY A 103 -35.86 22.27 -19.18
N ASP A 104 -34.71 21.70 -18.82
CA ASP A 104 -33.43 22.37 -19.03
C ASP A 104 -32.24 21.42 -18.94
N SER A 105 -31.39 21.59 -19.94
CA SER A 105 -30.17 20.89 -20.26
C SER A 105 -29.03 21.40 -19.37
N LEU A 106 -28.47 20.54 -18.54
CA LEU A 106 -27.18 20.80 -17.89
C LEU A 106 -26.08 20.04 -18.65
N ASP A 107 -25.27 20.83 -19.34
CA ASP A 107 -24.08 20.43 -20.10
C ASP A 107 -22.95 20.03 -19.11
N PRO A 108 -22.40 18.80 -19.19
CA PRO A 108 -21.37 18.33 -18.26
C PRO A 108 -19.94 18.86 -18.50
N THR A 109 -19.72 19.82 -19.41
CA THR A 109 -18.37 20.16 -19.91
C THR A 109 -17.64 21.32 -19.21
N GLU A 110 -18.26 22.01 -18.24
CA GLU A 110 -17.67 23.24 -17.67
C GLU A 110 -16.61 23.04 -16.55
N TRP A 111 -16.24 21.79 -16.21
CA TRP A 111 -15.32 21.50 -15.10
C TRP A 111 -13.84 21.22 -15.49
N LEU A 112 -13.45 21.40 -16.76
CA LEU A 112 -12.11 21.02 -17.25
C LEU A 112 -11.19 22.16 -17.74
N GLU A 113 -11.62 23.43 -17.73
CA GLU A 113 -10.81 24.53 -18.31
C GLU A 113 -9.93 25.31 -17.31
N GLY A 114 -9.84 24.88 -16.04
CA GLY A 114 -9.17 25.65 -14.98
C GLY A 114 -7.67 25.40 -14.74
N ALA A 115 -7.00 24.48 -15.45
CA ALA A 115 -5.67 23.99 -15.03
C ALA A 115 -4.49 24.25 -15.99
N ALA A 116 -4.66 25.05 -17.05
CA ALA A 116 -3.66 25.17 -18.12
C ALA A 116 -3.12 26.59 -18.36
N ASN A 117 -2.89 27.39 -17.30
CA ASN A 117 -2.18 28.67 -17.41
C ASN A 117 -1.17 28.84 -16.26
N LEU A 118 -0.03 28.16 -16.37
CA LEU A 118 1.22 28.57 -15.71
C LEU A 118 2.21 28.89 -16.83
N SER A 119 2.45 30.18 -17.03
CA SER A 119 3.30 30.75 -18.07
C SER A 119 4.77 30.37 -17.88
N GLU A 120 5.40 29.99 -18.99
CA GLU A 120 6.79 29.52 -19.14
C GLU A 120 7.84 30.65 -19.06
N GLU A 121 7.44 31.87 -18.67
CA GLU A 121 8.29 33.07 -18.78
C GLU A 121 9.18 33.36 -17.56
N ASP A 122 9.00 32.68 -16.43
CA ASP A 122 9.79 32.95 -15.21
C ASP A 122 11.10 32.14 -15.08
N PHE A 123 11.46 31.30 -16.05
CA PHE A 123 12.63 30.40 -15.95
C PHE A 123 13.88 30.88 -16.72
N LYS A 124 13.97 32.16 -17.12
CA LYS A 124 15.07 32.65 -17.97
C LYS A 124 16.19 33.45 -17.30
N GLU A 125 16.19 33.62 -15.97
CA GLU A 125 17.12 34.54 -15.32
C GLU A 125 17.96 33.88 -14.22
N SER A 126 18.98 33.11 -14.62
CA SER A 126 20.16 32.81 -13.77
C SER A 126 21.20 31.97 -14.51
N LEU A 127 21.89 32.56 -15.49
CA LEU A 127 23.14 32.03 -16.02
C LEU A 127 24.32 32.64 -15.25
N PRO A 128 25.20 31.83 -14.62
CA PRO A 128 26.39 32.35 -13.94
C PRO A 128 27.46 32.84 -14.93
N PRO A 129 28.33 33.78 -14.52
CA PRO A 129 29.32 34.41 -15.38
C PRO A 129 30.49 33.48 -15.74
N ALA A 130 31.14 33.84 -16.86
CA ALA A 130 32.19 33.10 -17.55
C ALA A 130 33.40 32.71 -16.68
N TYR A 131 33.93 31.51 -16.93
CA TYR A 131 35.16 30.99 -16.33
C TYR A 131 36.41 31.74 -16.83
N PRO A 132 37.41 32.00 -15.95
CA PRO A 132 38.67 32.63 -16.33
C PRO A 132 39.55 31.69 -17.17
N GLN A 133 40.19 32.25 -18.20
CA GLN A 133 41.11 31.55 -19.10
C GLN A 133 42.37 31.09 -18.37
N ARG A 134 42.77 29.84 -18.63
CA ARG A 134 43.99 29.22 -18.10
C ARG A 134 45.22 29.72 -18.89
N PRO A 135 46.34 30.07 -18.23
CA PRO A 135 47.56 30.52 -18.90
C PRO A 135 48.22 29.40 -19.71
N GLN A 136 48.75 29.78 -20.88
CA GLN A 136 49.55 28.91 -21.76
C GLN A 136 50.88 28.52 -21.12
N PRO A 137 51.31 27.25 -21.24
CA PRO A 137 52.66 26.85 -20.85
C PRO A 137 53.69 27.34 -21.88
N THR A 138 54.68 28.05 -21.37
CA THR A 138 55.92 28.49 -22.00
C THR A 138 56.76 27.33 -22.55
N ASN A 139 57.30 27.57 -23.74
CA ASN A 139 58.22 26.74 -24.51
C ASN A 139 59.38 26.16 -23.66
N GLN A 140 59.54 24.83 -23.69
CA GLN A 140 60.80 24.16 -23.33
C GLN A 140 61.49 23.63 -24.60
N PRO A 141 62.83 23.68 -24.66
CA PRO A 141 63.59 23.34 -25.87
C PRO A 141 63.69 21.83 -26.10
N ALA A 142 63.68 21.49 -27.39
CA ALA A 142 63.77 20.14 -27.94
C ALA A 142 65.05 19.40 -27.50
N GLY A 143 64.86 18.31 -26.74
CA GLY A 143 65.88 17.28 -26.53
C GLY A 143 65.90 16.30 -27.71
N SER A 144 67.07 16.13 -28.31
CA SER A 144 67.31 15.27 -29.47
C SER A 144 66.98 13.80 -29.21
N ILE A 145 66.05 13.24 -29.98
CA ILE A 145 65.77 11.80 -30.01
C ILE A 145 66.67 11.13 -31.05
N ASN A 146 67.46 10.17 -30.58
CA ASN A 146 68.39 9.35 -31.36
C ASN A 146 67.60 8.33 -32.20
N PRO A 147 67.79 8.23 -33.52
CA PRO A 147 67.08 7.24 -34.35
C PRO A 147 67.66 5.84 -34.15
N ARG A 148 67.00 5.02 -33.31
CA ARG A 148 67.29 3.56 -33.23
C ARG A 148 66.40 2.79 -34.20
N ASN A 149 67.04 2.40 -35.29
CA ASN A 149 66.97 1.13 -36.04
C ASN A 149 65.65 0.31 -35.97
N PRO A 150 64.90 0.17 -37.08
CA PRO A 150 63.67 -0.63 -37.12
C PRO A 150 63.98 -2.13 -37.11
N ARG A 151 63.74 -2.80 -35.96
CA ARG A 151 63.70 -4.27 -35.90
C ARG A 151 62.30 -4.79 -36.21
N LYS A 152 62.30 -5.90 -36.95
CA LYS A 152 61.17 -6.59 -37.58
C LYS A 152 59.97 -6.76 -36.65
N SER A 153 58.85 -6.24 -37.13
CA SER A 153 57.56 -6.04 -36.48
C SER A 153 56.68 -7.29 -36.48
N LYS A 154 56.52 -7.91 -35.31
CA LYS A 154 55.29 -8.67 -34.98
C LYS A 154 54.72 -8.37 -33.58
N GLN A 155 55.36 -7.49 -32.81
CA GLN A 155 54.97 -7.15 -31.43
C GLN A 155 54.56 -5.68 -31.21
N TRP A 156 54.48 -4.85 -32.26
CA TRP A 156 54.24 -3.41 -32.10
C TRP A 156 52.90 -3.07 -31.42
N TRP A 157 51.87 -3.89 -31.59
CA TRP A 157 50.56 -3.67 -30.94
C TRP A 157 50.59 -3.90 -29.41
N HIS A 158 51.51 -4.71 -28.88
CA HIS A 158 51.55 -4.99 -27.44
C HIS A 158 52.21 -3.89 -26.62
N ASP A 159 53.16 -3.14 -27.21
CA ASP A 159 53.89 -2.08 -26.49
C ASP A 159 53.33 -0.67 -26.72
N THR A 160 52.50 -0.45 -27.76
CA THR A 160 51.99 0.91 -28.09
C THR A 160 50.68 1.25 -27.36
N ILE A 161 49.98 0.28 -26.78
CA ILE A 161 48.78 0.54 -25.95
C ILE A 161 49.21 0.65 -24.48
N ARG A 162 50.14 1.58 -24.20
CA ARG A 162 50.30 2.08 -22.84
C ARG A 162 49.13 3.02 -22.60
N ILE A 163 48.07 2.48 -22.00
CA ILE A 163 46.96 3.30 -21.49
C ILE A 163 47.56 4.12 -20.33
N GLU A 164 48.17 5.26 -20.64
CA GLU A 164 48.43 6.24 -19.61
C GLU A 164 47.08 6.59 -18.98
N PRO A 165 46.96 6.56 -17.65
CA PRO A 165 45.70 6.87 -16.99
C PRO A 165 45.32 8.29 -17.39
N ILE A 166 44.36 8.41 -18.30
CA ILE A 166 43.82 9.68 -18.77
C ILE A 166 43.38 10.43 -17.51
N HIS A 167 44.12 11.48 -17.14
CA HIS A 167 43.81 12.26 -15.96
C HIS A 167 42.37 12.74 -16.07
N THR A 168 41.53 12.28 -15.14
CA THR A 168 40.09 12.55 -15.01
C THR A 168 39.73 14.03 -15.05
N ALA A 169 40.69 14.92 -14.85
CA ALA A 169 40.54 16.36 -14.95
C ALA A 169 40.21 16.89 -16.37
N ARG A 170 40.46 16.12 -17.44
CA ARG A 170 40.30 16.63 -18.82
C ARG A 170 38.85 16.69 -19.31
N TYR A 171 37.92 15.94 -18.69
CA TYR A 171 36.53 15.83 -19.15
C TYR A 171 35.51 15.92 -17.99
N PRO A 172 35.39 17.08 -17.30
CA PRO A 172 34.42 17.25 -16.21
C PRO A 172 32.98 16.99 -16.64
N ALA A 173 32.63 17.31 -17.90
CA ALA A 173 31.30 17.06 -18.46
C ALA A 173 30.95 15.56 -18.54
N LEU A 174 31.92 14.71 -18.89
CA LEU A 174 31.71 13.26 -18.99
C LEU A 174 31.48 12.63 -17.61
N ILE A 175 32.19 13.13 -16.59
CA ILE A 175 32.00 12.69 -15.20
C ILE A 175 30.61 13.12 -14.68
N ALA A 176 30.21 14.36 -14.95
CA ALA A 176 28.89 14.87 -14.60
C ALA A 176 27.79 14.03 -15.28
N TYR A 177 27.92 13.75 -16.58
CA TYR A 177 27.00 12.90 -17.33
C TYR A 177 26.89 11.49 -16.73
N ARG A 178 28.01 10.84 -16.41
CA ARG A 178 28.01 9.54 -15.74
C ARG A 178 27.28 9.59 -14.39
N ASN A 179 27.52 10.61 -13.57
CA ASN A 179 26.85 10.76 -12.28
C ASN A 179 25.34 10.99 -12.45
N ILE A 180 24.92 11.75 -13.45
CA ILE A 180 23.51 11.94 -13.80
C ILE A 180 22.88 10.61 -14.22
N LEU A 181 23.53 9.82 -15.09
CA LEU A 181 23.03 8.51 -15.49
C LEU A 181 22.88 7.55 -14.29
N VAL A 182 23.84 7.56 -13.37
CA VAL A 182 23.77 6.75 -12.14
C VAL A 182 22.61 7.21 -11.25
N MET A 183 22.42 8.52 -11.08
CA MET A 183 21.27 9.06 -10.32
C MET A 183 19.93 8.70 -10.98
N CYS A 184 19.82 8.86 -12.30
CA CYS A 184 18.65 8.45 -13.06
C CYS A 184 18.38 6.95 -12.92
N TRP A 185 19.42 6.11 -12.92
CA TRP A 185 19.29 4.68 -12.69
C TRP A 185 18.75 4.37 -11.29
N TRP A 186 19.29 5.00 -10.24
CA TRP A 186 18.77 4.86 -8.87
C TRP A 186 17.32 5.30 -8.73
N LEU A 187 16.94 6.41 -9.37
CA LEU A 187 15.56 6.90 -9.37
C LEU A 187 14.63 5.89 -10.05
N MET A 188 15.01 5.37 -11.22
CA MET A 188 14.23 4.35 -11.92
C MET A 188 14.14 3.05 -11.11
N SER A 189 15.21 2.62 -10.46
CA SER A 189 15.20 1.47 -9.53
C SER A 189 14.21 1.67 -8.38
N ALA A 190 14.19 2.86 -7.78
CA ALA A 190 13.25 3.18 -6.71
C ALA A 190 11.79 3.14 -7.19
N LEU A 191 11.51 3.70 -8.37
CA LEU A 191 10.17 3.67 -8.96
C LEU A 191 9.70 2.25 -9.31
N VAL A 192 10.59 1.42 -9.86
CA VAL A 192 10.31 0.00 -10.13
C VAL A 192 10.06 -0.78 -8.84
N PHE A 193 10.83 -0.48 -7.78
CA PHE A 193 10.61 -1.11 -6.48
C PHE A 193 9.26 -0.72 -5.87
N ILE A 194 8.89 0.56 -5.93
CA ILE A 194 7.59 1.04 -5.44
C ILE A 194 6.45 0.35 -6.21
N SER A 195 6.52 0.29 -7.55
CA SER A 195 5.47 -0.36 -8.35
C SER A 195 5.39 -1.87 -8.11
N ALA A 196 6.53 -2.54 -7.91
CA ALA A 196 6.59 -3.95 -7.56
C ALA A 196 5.91 -4.26 -6.22
N VAL A 197 5.85 -3.31 -5.29
CA VAL A 197 5.16 -3.48 -3.99
C VAL A 197 3.70 -3.03 -4.06
N THR A 198 3.41 -1.88 -4.66
CA THR A 198 2.07 -1.29 -4.63
C THR A 198 1.07 -2.01 -5.54
N VAL A 199 1.50 -2.49 -6.71
CA VAL A 199 0.60 -3.17 -7.66
C VAL A 199 0.03 -4.48 -7.10
N PRO A 200 0.84 -5.41 -6.53
CA PRO A 200 0.30 -6.63 -5.94
C PRO A 200 -0.66 -6.36 -4.78
N ILE A 201 -0.34 -5.38 -3.93
CA ILE A 201 -1.21 -4.98 -2.81
C ILE A 201 -2.55 -4.46 -3.34
N GLY A 202 -2.55 -3.63 -4.38
CA GLY A 202 -3.77 -3.14 -5.01
C GLY A 202 -4.62 -4.25 -5.64
N LEU A 203 -3.98 -5.22 -6.31
CA LEU A 203 -4.67 -6.39 -6.88
C LEU A 203 -5.29 -7.28 -5.80
N ILE A 204 -4.57 -7.56 -4.72
CA ILE A 204 -5.10 -8.32 -3.58
C ILE A 204 -6.26 -7.56 -2.91
N TYR A 205 -6.14 -6.24 -2.74
CA TYR A 205 -7.19 -5.44 -2.14
C TYR A 205 -8.47 -5.44 -2.97
N THR A 206 -8.35 -5.21 -4.29
CA THR A 206 -9.51 -5.24 -5.21
C THR A 206 -10.12 -6.64 -5.31
N ALA A 207 -9.31 -7.69 -5.27
CA ALA A 207 -9.76 -9.08 -5.18
C ALA A 207 -10.64 -9.35 -3.94
N VAL A 208 -10.15 -8.93 -2.76
CA VAL A 208 -10.85 -9.11 -1.49
C VAL A 208 -12.13 -8.29 -1.43
N GLN A 209 -12.11 -7.05 -1.94
CA GLN A 209 -13.32 -6.23 -2.02
C GLN A 209 -14.37 -6.86 -2.94
N LYS A 210 -13.95 -7.35 -4.10
CA LYS A 210 -14.84 -8.04 -5.04
C LYS A 210 -15.41 -9.33 -4.43
N SER A 211 -14.60 -10.11 -3.70
CA SER A 211 -15.10 -11.32 -3.05
C SER A 211 -16.10 -11.01 -1.94
N ARG A 212 -15.89 -9.94 -1.17
CA ARG A 212 -16.86 -9.48 -0.16
C ARG A 212 -18.18 -9.07 -0.81
N PHE A 213 -18.12 -8.25 -1.85
CA PHE A 213 -19.32 -7.80 -2.57
C PHE A 213 -20.12 -8.97 -3.17
N LEU A 214 -19.43 -9.98 -3.72
CA LEU A 214 -20.10 -11.16 -4.29
C LEU A 214 -20.68 -12.10 -3.22
N ASN A 215 -20.10 -12.11 -2.02
CA ASN A 215 -20.56 -12.98 -0.91
C ASN A 215 -21.60 -12.29 -0.02
N GLU A 216 -21.71 -10.96 -0.03
CA GLU A 216 -22.69 -10.20 0.77
C GLU A 216 -24.15 -10.70 0.63
N PRO A 217 -24.71 -10.91 -0.58
CA PRO A 217 -26.07 -11.42 -0.71
C PRO A 217 -26.21 -12.87 -0.20
N ILE A 218 -25.15 -13.68 -0.33
CA ILE A 218 -25.14 -15.06 0.17
C ILE A 218 -25.10 -15.06 1.69
N ASP A 219 -24.27 -14.21 2.29
CA ASP A 219 -24.14 -14.07 3.74
C ASP A 219 -25.43 -13.51 4.36
N GLU A 220 -26.12 -12.59 3.68
CA GLU A 220 -27.45 -12.11 4.09
C GLU A 220 -28.49 -13.24 4.04
N GLN A 221 -28.52 -14.06 3.00
CA GLN A 221 -29.40 -15.22 2.90
C GLN A 221 -29.11 -16.26 3.98
N LEU A 222 -27.83 -16.60 4.22
CA LEU A 222 -27.44 -17.49 5.30
C LEU A 222 -27.84 -16.95 6.68
N ALA A 223 -27.67 -15.65 6.91
CA ALA A 223 -28.06 -15.02 8.17
C ALA A 223 -29.58 -15.12 8.43
N LYS A 224 -30.40 -14.99 7.37
CA LYS A 224 -31.86 -15.18 7.45
C LYS A 224 -32.22 -16.64 7.75
N LEU A 225 -31.61 -17.60 7.06
CA LEU A 225 -31.80 -19.05 7.26
C LEU A 225 -31.36 -19.51 8.66
N GLN A 226 -30.27 -18.94 9.16
CA GLN A 226 -29.69 -19.27 10.47
C GLN A 226 -30.20 -18.36 11.61
N SER A 227 -31.32 -17.67 11.40
CA SER A 227 -31.91 -16.83 12.44
C SER A 227 -32.14 -17.65 13.72
N PRO A 228 -31.59 -17.22 14.87
CA PRO A 228 -31.71 -17.96 16.13
C PRO A 228 -33.16 -18.13 16.57
N ILE A 229 -34.04 -17.21 16.17
CA ILE A 229 -35.48 -17.26 16.46
C ILE A 229 -36.13 -18.45 15.72
N ILE A 230 -35.77 -18.63 14.45
CA ILE A 230 -36.30 -19.72 13.62
C ILE A 230 -35.78 -21.06 14.16
N GLN A 231 -34.47 -21.15 14.43
CA GLN A 231 -33.84 -22.36 14.97
C GLN A 231 -34.42 -22.78 16.33
N THR A 232 -34.61 -21.84 17.26
CA THR A 232 -35.22 -22.15 18.57
C THR A 232 -36.67 -22.61 18.45
N ALA A 233 -37.44 -22.04 17.53
CA ALA A 233 -38.81 -22.49 17.27
C ALA A 233 -38.84 -23.90 16.66
N LEU A 234 -37.97 -24.19 15.68
CA LEU A 234 -37.80 -25.52 15.08
C LEU A 234 -37.41 -26.57 16.11
N ASP A 235 -36.41 -26.28 16.95
CA ASP A 235 -35.94 -27.18 18.01
C ASP A 235 -37.05 -27.50 19.01
N SER A 236 -37.90 -26.53 19.35
CA SER A 236 -39.06 -26.74 20.22
C SER A 236 -40.09 -27.67 19.57
N ALA A 237 -40.33 -27.53 18.27
CA ALA A 237 -41.26 -28.39 17.53
C ALA A 237 -40.77 -29.84 17.45
N ILE A 238 -39.47 -30.04 17.19
CA ILE A 238 -38.85 -31.37 17.08
C ILE A 238 -38.87 -32.11 18.43
N LYS A 239 -38.74 -31.41 19.55
CA LYS A 239 -38.79 -32.00 20.91
C LYS A 239 -40.20 -32.41 21.36
N ASN A 240 -41.16 -32.52 20.44
CA ASN A 240 -42.56 -32.90 20.70
C ASN A 240 -43.30 -31.97 21.68
N GLN A 241 -42.80 -30.76 21.92
CA GLN A 241 -43.50 -29.77 22.75
C GLN A 241 -44.61 -29.06 21.98
N GLY A 242 -44.70 -29.31 20.66
CA GLY A 242 -45.55 -28.58 19.74
C GLY A 242 -45.00 -27.17 19.50
N MET A 243 -45.37 -26.60 18.36
CA MET A 243 -45.11 -25.18 18.08
C MET A 243 -46.41 -24.40 18.32
N PRO A 244 -46.37 -23.21 18.97
CA PRO A 244 -47.55 -22.37 19.04
C PRO A 244 -48.06 -22.06 17.62
N LEU A 245 -49.36 -22.19 17.38
CA LEU A 245 -49.97 -22.01 16.05
C LEU A 245 -49.59 -20.66 15.41
N GLY A 246 -49.49 -19.60 16.22
CA GLY A 246 -49.04 -18.28 15.75
C GLY A 246 -47.61 -18.27 15.21
N VAL A 247 -46.70 -19.00 15.85
CA VAL A 247 -45.30 -19.12 15.42
C VAL A 247 -45.20 -19.97 14.17
N ALA A 248 -45.91 -21.11 14.11
CA ALA A 248 -45.95 -21.96 12.92
C ALA A 248 -46.47 -21.18 11.70
N ARG A 249 -47.54 -20.39 11.88
CA ARG A 249 -48.09 -19.54 10.82
C ARG A 249 -47.10 -18.45 10.37
N GLN A 250 -46.38 -17.82 11.29
CA GLN A 250 -45.35 -16.85 10.95
C GLN A 250 -44.20 -17.49 10.17
N ILE A 251 -43.72 -18.67 10.58
CA ILE A 251 -42.64 -19.38 9.87
C ILE A 251 -43.11 -19.80 8.47
N VAL A 252 -44.34 -20.30 8.31
CA VAL A 252 -44.91 -20.64 7.00
C VAL A 252 -45.02 -19.42 6.08
N LEU A 253 -45.50 -18.28 6.60
CA LEU A 253 -45.60 -17.03 5.83
C LEU A 253 -44.22 -16.48 5.47
N PHE A 254 -43.29 -16.47 6.42
CA PHE A 254 -41.90 -16.06 6.21
C PHE A 254 -41.22 -16.93 5.15
N THR A 255 -41.35 -18.26 5.28
CA THR A 255 -40.79 -19.21 4.31
C THR A 255 -41.35 -18.97 2.92
N ARG A 256 -42.66 -18.73 2.81
CA ARG A 256 -43.30 -18.44 1.51
C ARG A 256 -42.83 -17.12 0.88
N LEU A 257 -42.63 -16.08 1.70
CA LEU A 257 -42.25 -14.75 1.23
C LEU A 257 -40.77 -14.66 0.86
N GLU A 258 -39.88 -15.21 1.69
CA GLU A 258 -38.44 -15.11 1.48
C GLU A 258 -37.85 -16.27 0.68
N PHE A 259 -38.49 -17.45 0.70
CA PHE A 259 -37.96 -18.68 0.09
C PHE A 259 -39.02 -19.37 -0.78
N PRO A 260 -39.36 -18.78 -1.95
CA PRO A 260 -40.37 -19.33 -2.85
C PRO A 260 -40.00 -20.71 -3.42
N GLU A 261 -38.73 -21.11 -3.33
CA GLU A 261 -38.21 -22.41 -3.77
C GLU A 261 -38.54 -23.55 -2.78
N PHE A 262 -38.91 -23.23 -1.54
CA PHE A 262 -39.33 -24.25 -0.58
C PHE A 262 -40.62 -24.93 -1.06
N PRO A 263 -40.64 -26.26 -1.24
CA PRO A 263 -41.77 -26.96 -1.85
C PRO A 263 -43.04 -26.84 -1.00
N ASN A 264 -43.99 -26.01 -1.49
CA ASN A 264 -45.36 -25.81 -1.00
C ASN A 264 -45.54 -25.94 0.53
N PRO A 265 -45.12 -24.93 1.33
CA PRO A 265 -45.25 -24.99 2.79
C PRO A 265 -46.70 -25.14 3.27
N LEU A 266 -47.67 -24.71 2.46
CA LEU A 266 -49.11 -24.82 2.75
C LEU A 266 -49.67 -26.24 2.61
N GLN A 267 -48.98 -27.15 1.91
CA GLN A 267 -49.41 -28.55 1.85
C GLN A 267 -49.00 -29.32 3.11
N LEU A 268 -48.04 -28.81 3.88
CA LEU A 268 -47.57 -29.46 5.11
C LEU A 268 -48.37 -29.08 6.33
N ILE A 269 -48.94 -27.87 6.35
CA ILE A 269 -49.72 -27.36 7.47
C ILE A 269 -51.00 -26.75 6.90
N ASP A 270 -52.13 -27.42 7.14
CA ASP A 270 -53.44 -26.82 6.88
C ASP A 270 -53.70 -25.74 7.93
N LEU A 271 -53.63 -24.48 7.50
CA LEU A 271 -53.86 -23.32 8.35
C LEU A 271 -55.32 -23.16 8.78
N SER A 272 -56.24 -23.95 8.21
CA SER A 272 -57.67 -23.91 8.52
C SER A 272 -58.08 -24.87 9.64
N GLU A 273 -57.26 -25.88 9.95
CA GLU A 273 -57.52 -26.88 10.99
C GLU A 273 -56.60 -26.72 12.21
N PRO A 274 -57.00 -27.18 13.40
CA PRO A 274 -56.11 -27.20 14.57
C PRO A 274 -54.91 -28.11 14.29
N THR A 275 -53.73 -27.52 14.10
CA THR A 275 -52.47 -28.24 13.84
C THR A 275 -52.17 -29.23 14.96
N THR A 276 -51.94 -30.49 14.59
CA THR A 276 -51.47 -31.49 15.54
C THR A 276 -49.97 -31.32 15.79
N PRO A 277 -49.43 -31.73 16.96
CA PRO A 277 -48.00 -31.72 17.21
C PRO A 277 -47.20 -32.50 16.15
N ALA A 278 -47.79 -33.57 15.61
CA ALA A 278 -47.18 -34.39 14.56
C ALA A 278 -46.96 -33.59 13.25
N ASP A 279 -47.92 -32.75 12.86
CA ASP A 279 -47.80 -31.91 11.66
C ASP A 279 -46.69 -30.87 11.82
N THR A 280 -46.61 -30.24 12.99
CA THR A 280 -45.55 -29.26 13.29
C THR A 280 -44.16 -29.87 13.33
N SER A 281 -44.03 -31.10 13.82
CA SER A 281 -42.75 -31.84 13.85
C SER A 281 -42.32 -32.28 12.44
N ASN A 282 -43.26 -32.77 11.62
CA ASN A 282 -43.01 -33.12 10.22
C ASN A 282 -42.57 -31.88 9.40
N PHE A 283 -43.28 -30.76 9.54
CA PHE A 283 -42.88 -29.50 8.91
C PHE A 283 -41.49 -29.06 9.36
N ALA A 284 -41.21 -29.07 10.67
CA ALA A 284 -39.93 -28.66 11.21
C ALA A 284 -38.77 -29.51 10.67
N SER A 285 -38.95 -30.83 10.60
CA SER A 285 -37.95 -31.76 10.03
C SER A 285 -37.68 -31.48 8.56
N LYS A 286 -38.73 -31.32 7.72
CA LYS A 286 -38.52 -31.04 6.28
C LYS A 286 -37.92 -29.67 6.04
N TRP A 287 -38.34 -28.67 6.82
CA TRP A 287 -37.74 -27.33 6.74
C TRP A 287 -36.26 -27.39 7.11
N GLN A 288 -35.90 -28.13 8.17
CA GLN A 288 -34.50 -28.30 8.58
C GLN A 288 -33.67 -29.01 7.50
N GLU A 289 -34.17 -30.10 6.93
CA GLU A 289 -33.50 -30.83 5.84
C GLU A 289 -33.26 -29.94 4.60
N TRP A 290 -34.29 -29.21 4.18
CA TRP A 290 -34.17 -28.25 3.08
C TRP A 290 -33.19 -27.13 3.40
N SER A 291 -33.28 -26.52 4.58
CA SER A 291 -32.40 -25.42 4.99
C SER A 291 -30.93 -25.85 5.05
N GLN A 292 -30.64 -27.08 5.46
CA GLN A 292 -29.28 -27.62 5.46
C GLN A 292 -28.78 -27.83 4.03
N THR A 293 -29.64 -28.27 3.12
CA THR A 293 -29.31 -28.43 1.70
C THR A 293 -29.01 -27.07 1.06
N GLU A 294 -29.85 -26.06 1.30
CA GLU A 294 -29.62 -24.69 0.82
C GLU A 294 -28.35 -24.08 1.41
N VAL A 295 -28.08 -24.27 2.70
CA VAL A 295 -26.85 -23.81 3.34
C VAL A 295 -25.64 -24.51 2.72
N ALA A 296 -25.72 -25.81 2.42
CA ALA A 296 -24.66 -26.53 1.74
C ALA A 296 -24.43 -26.01 0.31
N GLU A 297 -25.50 -25.76 -0.44
CA GLU A 297 -25.42 -25.21 -1.80
C GLU A 297 -24.90 -23.77 -1.80
N ALA A 298 -25.39 -22.92 -0.91
CA ALA A 298 -24.92 -21.54 -0.74
C ALA A 298 -23.42 -21.52 -0.35
N ASN A 299 -22.98 -22.42 0.54
CA ASN A 299 -21.57 -22.58 0.85
C ASN A 299 -20.74 -23.10 -0.33
N ALA A 300 -21.31 -23.96 -1.18
CA ALA A 300 -20.66 -24.42 -2.41
C ALA A 300 -20.55 -23.32 -3.48
N ARG A 301 -21.55 -22.42 -3.56
CA ARG A 301 -21.54 -21.23 -4.42
C ARG A 301 -20.63 -20.13 -3.90
N ARG A 302 -20.36 -20.10 -2.58
CA ARG A 302 -19.46 -19.13 -1.97
C ARG A 302 -18.11 -19.23 -2.64
N ILE A 303 -17.69 -18.13 -3.28
CA ILE A 303 -16.40 -18.10 -3.96
C ILE A 303 -15.34 -18.21 -2.87
N SER A 304 -14.75 -19.41 -2.77
CA SER A 304 -13.68 -19.65 -1.82
C SER A 304 -12.55 -18.67 -2.11
N SER A 305 -12.03 -18.00 -1.08
CA SER A 305 -10.84 -17.14 -1.24
C SER A 305 -9.66 -17.92 -1.83
N SER A 306 -9.63 -19.24 -1.64
CA SER A 306 -8.62 -20.14 -2.19
C SER A 306 -8.60 -20.26 -3.71
N THR A 307 -9.69 -19.97 -4.45
CA THR A 307 -9.66 -20.00 -5.93
C THR A 307 -9.21 -18.67 -6.53
N PHE A 308 -9.39 -17.55 -5.82
CA PHE A 308 -9.05 -16.23 -6.35
C PHE A 308 -7.61 -15.80 -6.04
N VAL A 309 -7.08 -16.19 -4.87
CA VAL A 309 -5.70 -15.85 -4.48
C VAL A 309 -4.65 -16.43 -5.44
N PRO A 310 -4.75 -17.67 -5.96
CA PRO A 310 -3.78 -18.23 -6.88
C PRO A 310 -3.71 -17.46 -8.20
N SER A 311 -4.85 -17.09 -8.80
CA SER A 311 -4.85 -16.38 -10.08
C SER A 311 -4.23 -14.98 -9.94
N ALA A 312 -4.60 -14.24 -8.89
CA ALA A 312 -3.99 -12.95 -8.58
C ALA A 312 -2.47 -13.07 -8.31
N SER A 313 -2.05 -14.14 -7.62
CA SER A 313 -0.64 -14.39 -7.34
C SER A 313 0.17 -14.72 -8.60
N VAL A 314 -0.40 -15.49 -9.54
CA VAL A 314 0.24 -15.82 -10.82
C VAL A 314 0.38 -14.57 -11.67
N SER A 315 -0.67 -13.76 -11.79
CA SER A 315 -0.61 -12.47 -12.51
C SER A 315 0.42 -11.52 -11.88
N SER A 316 0.45 -11.44 -10.55
CA SER A 316 1.46 -10.66 -9.83
C SER A 316 2.88 -11.16 -10.09
N LEU A 317 3.09 -12.47 -10.12
CA LEU A 317 4.41 -13.07 -10.37
C LEU A 317 4.87 -12.84 -11.80
N LEU A 318 3.98 -13.00 -12.79
CA LEU A 318 4.28 -12.68 -14.18
C LEU A 318 4.60 -11.19 -14.37
N PHE A 319 3.88 -10.31 -13.68
CA PHE A 319 4.17 -8.87 -13.70
C PHE A 319 5.56 -8.57 -13.12
N LEU A 320 5.90 -9.14 -11.97
CA LEU A 320 7.23 -8.97 -11.36
C LEU A 320 8.35 -9.51 -12.24
N LEU A 321 8.14 -10.66 -12.89
CA LEU A 321 9.09 -11.21 -13.87
C LEU A 321 9.26 -10.25 -15.06
N GLY A 322 8.15 -9.75 -15.62
CA GLY A 322 8.19 -8.76 -16.71
C GLY A 322 8.96 -7.49 -16.33
N MET A 323 8.71 -6.96 -15.12
CA MET A 323 9.44 -5.80 -14.59
C MET A 323 10.94 -6.10 -14.39
N ALA A 324 11.29 -7.30 -13.91
CA ALA A 324 12.68 -7.71 -13.77
C ALA A 324 13.40 -7.80 -15.13
N PHE A 325 12.78 -8.40 -16.14
CA PHE A 325 13.35 -8.46 -17.49
C PHE A 325 13.52 -7.07 -18.09
N PHE A 326 12.51 -6.21 -17.97
CA PHE A 326 12.56 -4.83 -18.43
C PHE A 326 13.68 -4.03 -17.74
N TYR A 327 13.83 -4.22 -16.44
CA TYR A 327 14.88 -3.56 -15.65
C TYR A 327 16.28 -4.02 -16.05
N VAL A 328 16.49 -5.32 -16.27
CA VAL A 328 17.76 -5.86 -16.80
C VAL A 328 18.04 -5.27 -18.17
N PHE A 329 17.05 -5.24 -19.06
CA PHE A 329 17.19 -4.68 -20.41
C PHE A 329 17.60 -3.20 -20.38
N ILE A 330 16.92 -2.35 -19.59
CA ILE A 330 17.30 -0.95 -19.42
C ILE A 330 18.71 -0.81 -18.85
N SER A 331 19.06 -1.66 -17.88
CA SER A 331 20.38 -1.61 -17.27
C SER A 331 21.49 -1.94 -18.28
N ILE A 332 21.32 -2.92 -19.17
CA ILE A 332 22.35 -3.19 -20.19
C ILE A 332 22.42 -2.04 -21.20
N MET A 333 21.28 -1.48 -21.62
CA MET A 333 21.26 -0.33 -22.55
C MET A 333 21.98 0.89 -21.97
N MET A 334 21.77 1.18 -20.68
CA MET A 334 22.44 2.27 -19.96
C MET A 334 23.95 2.02 -19.76
N LEU A 335 24.38 0.77 -19.59
CA LEU A 335 25.78 0.41 -19.40
C LEU A 335 26.58 0.34 -20.70
N ILE A 336 25.94 -0.09 -21.79
CA ILE A 336 26.59 -0.23 -23.11
C ILE A 336 26.81 1.14 -23.76
N GLY A 337 25.88 2.07 -23.62
CA GLY A 337 25.95 3.40 -24.24
C GLY A 337 27.27 4.17 -23.97
N PRO A 338 27.69 4.34 -22.70
CA PRO A 338 28.92 5.04 -22.34
C PRO A 338 30.18 4.39 -22.91
N GLU A 339 30.26 3.06 -22.93
CA GLU A 339 31.42 2.33 -23.47
C GLU A 339 31.49 2.45 -25.00
N CYS A 340 30.33 2.39 -25.68
CA CYS A 340 30.26 2.63 -27.12
C CYS A 340 30.67 4.07 -27.50
N ILE A 341 30.25 5.07 -26.71
CA ILE A 341 30.64 6.47 -26.93
C ILE A 341 32.15 6.64 -26.73
N LYS A 342 32.71 6.02 -25.68
CA LYS A 342 34.15 6.05 -25.43
C LYS A 342 34.93 5.43 -26.60
N LEU A 343 34.49 4.27 -27.07
CA LEU A 343 35.13 3.57 -28.18
C LEU A 343 35.05 4.37 -29.50
N ALA A 344 33.94 5.07 -29.73
CA ALA A 344 33.79 5.96 -30.89
C ALA A 344 34.75 7.16 -30.83
N ILE A 345 34.91 7.78 -29.66
CA ILE A 345 35.85 8.91 -29.46
C ILE A 345 37.30 8.44 -29.65
N ASP A 346 37.66 7.28 -29.09
CA ASP A 346 39.03 6.72 -29.22
C ASP A 346 39.36 6.42 -30.69
N ILE A 347 38.39 5.89 -31.47
CA ILE A 347 38.55 5.67 -32.91
C ILE A 347 38.75 6.99 -33.66
N GLU A 348 37.97 8.02 -33.35
CA GLU A 348 38.08 9.33 -34.02
C GLU A 348 39.44 9.99 -33.75
N GLN A 349 39.94 9.92 -32.51
CA GLN A 349 41.26 10.45 -32.16
C GLN A 349 42.39 9.71 -32.87
N ALA A 350 42.33 8.37 -32.90
CA ALA A 350 43.33 7.55 -33.60
C ALA A 350 43.38 7.80 -35.11
N VAL A 351 42.27 8.23 -35.72
CA VAL A 351 42.20 8.61 -37.14
C VAL A 351 42.81 9.98 -37.38
N ARG A 352 42.64 10.95 -36.46
CA ARG A 352 43.19 12.31 -36.62
C ARG A 352 44.71 12.41 -36.43
N GLU A 353 45.31 11.47 -35.70
CA GLU A 353 46.75 11.44 -35.44
C GLU A 353 47.56 10.75 -36.55
N ARG A 354 46.89 10.09 -37.51
CA ARG A 354 47.51 9.54 -38.73
C ARG A 354 47.39 10.53 -39.88
#